data_AF-A0A537R8S8-F1
#
_entry.id   AF-A0A537R8S8-F1
#
_cell.length_a   1.000
_cell.length_b   1.000
_cell.length_c   1.000
_cell.angle_alpha   90.00
_cell.angle_beta   90.00
_cell.angle_gamma   90.00
#
_symmetry.space_group_name_H-M   'P 1'
#
loop_
_entity.id
_entity.type
_entity.pdbx_description
1 polymer ?
#
loop_
_entity_poly.entity_id
_entity_poly.type
_entity_poly.pdbx_seq_one_letter_code
_entity_poly.pdbx_strand_id
1 'polypeptide(L)'
;MDLEFIVQYLMLRHAASSPQILRRVTTEAIAALGKAGLLLPQASHELGEAAALFRNVQTVLTLLGDGSSSTVILPEPDVAALAACVGAVDFARLDADITAAAARVSGWYDRLIEQPARQAAQARGDDAR
;
A
#
# COMPACT_ATOMS: atom_id res chain seq x y z
N MET A 1 -5.67 3.42 1.52
CA MET A 1 -6.65 2.56 0.81
C MET A 1 -6.07 1.98 -0.47
N ASP A 2 -5.34 2.76 -1.26
CA ASP A 2 -4.87 2.39 -2.60
C ASP A 2 -3.97 1.14 -2.68
N LEU A 3 -3.07 0.93 -1.71
CA LEU A 3 -2.17 -0.23 -1.70
C LEU A 3 -2.92 -1.56 -1.68
N GLU A 4 -3.88 -1.71 -0.77
CA GLU A 4 -4.65 -2.96 -0.66
C GLU A 4 -5.48 -3.20 -1.91
N PHE A 5 -5.98 -2.13 -2.53
CA PHE A 5 -6.72 -2.23 -3.78
C PHE A 5 -5.83 -2.70 -4.93
N ILE A 6 -4.60 -2.18 -5.07
CA ILE A 6 -3.62 -2.68 -6.06
C ILE A 6 -3.45 -4.20 -5.92
N VAL A 7 -3.19 -4.65 -4.70
CA VAL A 7 -2.91 -6.06 -4.41
C VAL A 7 -4.13 -6.94 -4.71
N GLN A 8 -5.31 -6.54 -4.25
CA GLN A 8 -6.55 -7.27 -4.49
C GLN A 8 -6.92 -7.30 -5.98
N TYR A 9 -6.77 -6.18 -6.69
CA TYR A 9 -6.97 -6.09 -8.13
C TYR A 9 -6.08 -7.09 -8.87
N LEU A 10 -4.78 -7.11 -8.58
CA LEU A 10 -3.83 -8.03 -9.23
C LEU A 10 -4.13 -9.50 -8.90
N MET A 11 -4.47 -9.79 -7.64
CA MET A 11 -4.90 -11.13 -7.26
C MET A 11 -6.13 -11.57 -8.06
N LEU A 12 -7.18 -10.75 -8.14
CA LEU A 12 -8.41 -11.08 -8.86
C LEU A 12 -8.16 -11.22 -10.37
N ARG A 13 -7.34 -10.32 -10.95
CA ARG A 13 -7.00 -10.34 -12.38
C ARG A 13 -6.28 -11.62 -12.79
N HIS A 14 -5.44 -12.17 -11.92
CA HIS A 14 -4.56 -13.30 -12.24
C HIS A 14 -4.89 -14.60 -11.49
N ALA A 15 -5.95 -14.61 -10.66
CA ALA A 15 -6.32 -15.75 -9.82
C ALA A 15 -6.52 -17.05 -10.61
N ALA A 16 -7.12 -16.95 -11.81
CA ALA A 16 -7.40 -18.12 -12.64
C ALA A 16 -6.12 -18.79 -13.18
N SER A 17 -5.12 -18.00 -13.58
CA SER A 17 -3.86 -18.51 -14.15
C SER A 17 -2.77 -18.76 -13.10
N SER A 18 -2.90 -18.16 -11.92
CA SER A 18 -1.85 -18.19 -10.89
C SER A 18 -2.45 -18.22 -9.48
N PRO A 19 -3.20 -19.27 -9.11
CA PRO A 19 -3.90 -19.36 -7.82
C PRO A 19 -2.97 -19.26 -6.61
N GLN A 20 -1.68 -19.57 -6.77
CA GLN A 20 -0.67 -19.45 -5.73
C GLN A 20 -0.45 -18.01 -5.24
N ILE A 21 -0.95 -16.97 -5.92
CA ILE A 21 -0.84 -15.58 -5.49
C ILE A 21 -1.88 -15.16 -4.45
N LEU A 22 -2.93 -15.98 -4.26
CA LEU A 22 -4.00 -15.68 -3.32
C LEU A 22 -3.49 -15.80 -1.89
N ARG A 23 -3.32 -14.66 -1.22
CA ARG A 23 -2.91 -14.56 0.18
C ARG A 23 -3.82 -13.60 0.92
N ARG A 24 -4.07 -13.91 2.20
CA ARG A 24 -4.85 -13.03 3.08
C ARG A 24 -4.03 -11.85 3.59
N VAL A 25 -2.74 -12.05 3.77
CA VAL A 25 -1.82 -11.03 4.27
C VAL A 25 -1.27 -10.24 3.09
N THR A 26 -1.45 -8.92 3.09
CA THR A 26 -1.09 -8.03 1.98
C THR A 26 0.38 -8.11 1.59
N THR A 27 1.29 -8.17 2.57
CA THR A 27 2.75 -8.28 2.30
C THR A 27 3.12 -9.63 1.68
N GLU A 28 2.47 -10.72 2.10
CA GLU A 28 2.66 -12.04 1.48
C GLU A 28 2.12 -12.06 0.05
N ALA A 29 0.97 -11.41 -0.21
CA ALA A 29 0.41 -11.28 -1.54
C ALA A 29 1.35 -10.50 -2.46
N ILE A 30 1.92 -9.37 -2.00
CA ILE A 30 2.91 -8.58 -2.77
C ILE A 30 4.13 -9.43 -3.12
N ALA A 31 4.65 -10.20 -2.17
CA ALA A 31 5.79 -11.09 -2.40
C ALA A 31 5.43 -12.23 -3.38
N ALA A 32 4.24 -12.80 -3.28
CA ALA A 32 3.78 -13.85 -4.19
C ALA A 32 3.58 -13.33 -5.62
N LEU A 33 2.99 -12.13 -5.77
CA LEU A 33 2.83 -11.44 -7.05
C LEU A 33 4.20 -11.14 -7.69
N GLY A 34 5.17 -10.66 -6.92
CA GLY A 34 6.53 -10.44 -7.38
C GLY A 34 7.23 -11.73 -7.84
N LYS A 35 7.15 -12.80 -7.03
CA LYS A 35 7.71 -14.12 -7.38
C LYS A 35 7.08 -14.74 -8.63
N ALA A 36 5.80 -14.48 -8.87
CA ALA A 36 5.08 -14.93 -10.06
C ALA A 36 5.37 -14.07 -11.31
N GLY A 37 6.16 -13.00 -11.19
CA GLY A 37 6.44 -12.07 -12.29
C GLY A 37 5.25 -11.19 -12.70
N LEU A 38 4.20 -11.14 -11.86
CA LEU A 38 2.97 -10.36 -12.11
C LEU A 38 3.06 -8.92 -11.57
N LEU A 39 4.14 -8.62 -10.83
CA LEU A 39 4.46 -7.31 -10.33
C LEU A 39 5.95 -7.06 -10.58
N LEU A 40 6.29 -5.88 -11.11
CA LEU A 40 7.67 -5.52 -11.38
C LEU A 40 8.51 -5.61 -10.08
N PRO A 41 9.79 -6.03 -10.14
CA PRO A 41 10.63 -6.13 -8.95
C PRO A 41 10.68 -4.84 -8.13
N GLN A 42 10.79 -3.70 -8.80
CA GLN A 42 10.75 -2.38 -8.16
C GLN A 42 9.41 -2.13 -7.45
N ALA A 43 8.29 -2.39 -8.12
CA ALA A 43 6.96 -2.22 -7.53
C ALA A 43 6.74 -3.15 -6.33
N SER A 44 7.19 -4.41 -6.43
CA SER A 44 7.09 -5.38 -5.35
C SER A 44 7.87 -4.92 -4.12
N HIS A 45 9.08 -4.39 -4.32
CA HIS A 45 9.89 -3.84 -3.24
C HIS A 45 9.24 -2.59 -2.61
N GLU A 46 8.92 -1.57 -3.41
CA GLU A 46 8.39 -0.30 -2.91
C GLU A 46 7.02 -0.45 -2.23
N LEU A 47 6.12 -1.28 -2.79
CA LEU A 47 4.83 -1.58 -2.17
C LEU A 47 5.00 -2.43 -0.90
N GLY A 48 5.98 -3.34 -0.87
CA GLY A 48 6.30 -4.14 0.31
C GLY A 48 6.78 -3.27 1.47
N GLU A 49 7.70 -2.33 1.21
CA GLU A 49 8.18 -1.38 2.20
C GLU A 49 7.07 -0.46 2.71
N ALA A 50 6.24 0.08 1.81
CA ALA A 50 5.10 0.92 2.19
C ALA A 50 4.10 0.14 3.06
N ALA A 51 3.78 -1.10 2.69
CA ALA A 51 2.88 -1.95 3.47
C ALA A 51 3.42 -2.26 4.88
N ALA A 52 4.73 -2.48 5.02
CA ALA A 52 5.37 -2.68 6.32
C ALA A 52 5.32 -1.40 7.16
N LEU A 53 5.69 -0.25 6.58
CA LEU A 53 5.65 1.04 7.27
C LEU A 53 4.24 1.37 7.78
N PHE A 54 3.24 1.31 6.91
CA PHE A 54 1.86 1.63 7.27
C PHE A 54 1.31 0.69 8.35
N ARG A 55 1.65 -0.60 8.28
CA ARG A 55 1.27 -1.57 9.31
C ARG A 55 1.91 -1.23 10.65
N ASN A 56 3.20 -0.93 10.68
CA ASN A 56 3.90 -0.60 11.92
C ASN A 56 3.33 0.67 12.55
N VAL A 57 3.11 1.72 11.76
CA VAL A 57 2.46 2.96 12.22
C VAL A 57 1.08 2.68 12.78
N GLN A 58 0.25 1.93 12.04
CA GLN A 58 -1.09 1.56 12.49
C GLN A 58 -1.06 0.75 13.79
N THR A 59 -0.16 -0.22 13.92
CA THR A 59 -0.01 -1.03 15.14
C THR A 59 0.31 -0.14 16.34
N VAL A 60 1.25 0.80 16.22
CA VAL A 60 1.59 1.67 17.36
C VAL A 60 0.44 2.63 17.67
N LEU A 61 -0.23 3.21 16.68
CA LEU A 61 -1.41 4.06 16.92
C LEU A 61 -2.53 3.29 17.61
N THR A 62 -2.77 2.02 17.24
CA THR A 62 -3.76 1.15 17.90
C THR A 62 -3.38 0.83 19.35
N LEU A 63 -2.09 0.69 19.65
CA LEU A 63 -1.61 0.44 21.02
C LEU A 63 -1.68 1.70 21.91
N LEU A 64 -1.49 2.88 21.32
CA LEU A 64 -1.52 4.16 22.03
C LEU A 64 -2.95 4.71 22.21
N GLY A 65 -3.86 4.39 21.29
CA GLY A 65 -5.28 4.75 21.41
C GLY A 65 -6.13 3.62 22.01
N ASP A 66 -7.41 3.88 22.20
CA ASP A 66 -8.38 2.92 22.76
C ASP A 66 -8.81 1.82 21.75
N GLY A 67 -7.96 1.49 20.79
CA GLY A 67 -8.17 0.43 19.80
C GLY A 67 -9.23 0.68 18.71
N SER A 68 -9.90 1.84 18.67
CA SER A 68 -11.06 2.07 17.77
C SER A 68 -11.06 3.36 16.94
N SER A 69 -10.06 4.24 17.06
CA SER A 69 -10.11 5.54 16.38
C SER A 69 -9.20 5.62 15.15
N SER A 70 -9.78 5.98 13.99
CA SER A 70 -9.07 6.32 12.74
C SER A 70 -8.25 7.62 12.85
N THR A 71 -8.43 8.36 13.94
CA THR A 71 -7.71 9.60 14.26
C THR A 71 -7.27 9.53 15.72
N VAL A 72 -5.97 9.49 15.96
CA VAL A 72 -5.41 9.53 17.32
C VAL A 72 -4.81 10.93 17.52
N ILE A 73 -5.40 11.71 18.43
CA ILE A 73 -4.78 12.94 18.92
C ILE A 73 -3.85 12.53 20.05
N LEU A 74 -2.55 12.46 19.76
CA LEU A 74 -1.53 12.15 20.76
C LEU A 74 -1.04 13.43 21.43
N PRO A 75 -0.89 13.46 22.77
CA PRO A 75 -0.10 14.47 23.46
C PRO A 75 1.35 14.47 22.92
N GLU A 76 2.03 15.62 22.88
CA GLU A 76 3.42 15.73 22.41
C GLU A 76 4.41 14.64 22.91
N PRO A 77 4.41 14.25 24.21
CA PRO A 77 5.32 13.18 24.68
C PRO A 77 5.07 11.82 24.01
N ASP A 78 3.84 11.51 23.62
CA ASP A 78 3.49 10.22 22.99
C ASP A 78 3.84 10.21 21.48
N VAL A 79 3.94 11.38 20.86
CA VAL A 79 4.38 11.55 19.47
C VAL A 79 5.87 11.19 19.32
N ALA A 80 6.71 11.59 20.27
CA ALA A 80 8.13 11.21 20.29
C ALA A 80 8.32 9.71 20.55
N ALA A 81 7.48 9.12 21.42
CA ALA A 81 7.48 7.69 21.69
C ALA A 81 7.04 6.86 20.46
N LEU A 82 6.05 7.33 19.70
CA LEU A 82 5.62 6.73 18.44
C LEU A 82 6.77 6.66 17.43
N ALA A 83 7.50 7.76 17.24
CA ALA A 83 8.65 7.80 16.33
C ALA A 83 9.71 6.76 16.71
N ALA A 84 10.07 6.69 18.00
CA ALA A 84 11.05 5.73 18.51
C ALA A 84 10.60 4.27 18.33
N CYS A 85 9.32 3.96 18.58
CA CYS A 85 8.76 2.60 18.43
C CYS A 85 8.72 2.10 16.98
N VAL A 86 8.61 3.00 16.00
CA VAL A 86 8.61 2.66 14.56
C VAL A 86 10.04 2.67 13.98
N GLY A 87 11.05 3.01 14.78
CA GLY A 87 12.45 3.10 14.36
C GLY A 87 12.81 4.41 13.65
N ALA A 88 11.95 5.43 13.73
CA ALA A 88 12.22 6.77 13.23
C ALA A 88 12.93 7.60 14.33
N VAL A 89 13.86 8.46 13.91
CA VAL A 89 14.65 9.31 14.81
C VAL A 89 13.80 10.40 15.45
N ASP A 90 12.81 10.91 14.71
CA ASP A 90 11.81 11.88 15.17
C ASP A 90 10.52 11.77 14.34
N PHE A 91 9.46 12.45 14.80
CA PHE A 91 8.16 12.44 14.12
C PHE A 91 8.19 13.09 12.74
N ALA A 92 8.97 14.15 12.55
CA ALA A 92 9.08 14.84 11.27
C ALA A 92 9.64 13.91 10.18
N ARG A 93 10.60 13.06 10.54
CA ARG A 93 11.13 12.03 9.66
C ARG A 93 10.10 10.95 9.35
N LEU A 94 9.36 10.50 10.37
CA LEU A 94 8.28 9.52 10.17
C LEU A 94 7.19 10.05 9.23
N ASP A 95 6.77 11.30 9.41
CA ASP A 95 5.79 11.96 8.54
C ASP A 95 6.29 12.08 7.10
N ALA A 96 7.56 12.46 6.91
CA ALA A 96 8.19 12.49 5.60
C ALA A 96 8.26 11.10 4.95
N ASP A 97 8.62 10.06 5.71
CA ASP A 97 8.70 8.69 5.21
C ASP A 97 7.30 8.14 4.84
N ILE A 98 6.27 8.42 5.65
CA ILE A 98 4.87 8.08 5.34
C ILE A 98 4.40 8.80 4.08
N THR A 99 4.65 10.09 3.97
CA THR A 99 4.25 10.92 2.81
C THR A 99 4.92 10.43 1.53
N ALA A 100 6.23 10.13 1.59
CA ALA A 100 6.97 9.60 0.47
C ALA A 100 6.47 8.20 0.06
N ALA A 101 6.17 7.33 1.02
CA ALA A 101 5.61 6.01 0.76
C ALA A 101 4.21 6.10 0.11
N ALA A 102 3.35 7.00 0.60
CA ALA A 102 2.03 7.23 0.02
C ALA A 102 2.13 7.71 -1.43
N ALA A 103 3.02 8.66 -1.73
CA ALA A 103 3.25 9.14 -3.08
C ALA A 103 3.72 8.02 -4.03
N ARG A 104 4.62 7.12 -3.58
CA ARG A 104 5.03 5.94 -4.36
C ARG A 104 3.87 5.00 -4.65
N VAL A 105 3.04 4.71 -3.65
CA VAL A 105 1.85 3.86 -3.80
C VAL A 105 0.88 4.46 -4.82
N SER A 106 0.58 5.77 -4.74
CA SER A 106 -0.29 6.44 -5.70
C SER A 106 0.29 6.42 -7.12
N GLY A 107 1.61 6.56 -7.27
CA GLY A 107 2.28 6.41 -8.57
C GLY A 107 2.11 5.01 -9.17
N TRP A 108 2.18 3.96 -8.35
CA TRP A 108 1.91 2.59 -8.80
C TRP A 108 0.44 2.34 -9.10
N TYR A 109 -0.48 2.91 -8.31
CA TYR A 109 -1.92 2.83 -8.56
C TYR A 109 -2.26 3.40 -9.94
N ASP A 110 -1.78 4.60 -10.27
CA ASP A 110 -2.04 5.23 -11.57
C ASP A 110 -1.56 4.35 -12.73
N ARG A 111 -0.33 3.83 -12.63
CA ARG A 111 0.27 2.99 -13.68
C ARG A 111 -0.43 1.64 -13.85
N LEU A 112 -0.81 0.98 -12.75
CA LEU A 112 -1.31 -0.39 -12.78
C LEU A 112 -2.82 -0.47 -13.01
N ILE A 113 -3.57 0.57 -12.63
CA ILE A 113 -5.03 0.54 -12.61
C ILE A 113 -5.61 1.70 -13.43
N GLU A 114 -5.27 2.95 -13.09
CA GLU A 114 -5.98 4.10 -13.63
C GLU A 114 -5.68 4.36 -15.12
N GLN A 115 -4.41 4.30 -15.53
CA GLN A 115 -4.01 4.45 -16.93
C GLN A 115 -4.61 3.34 -17.82
N PRO A 116 -4.48 2.03 -17.49
CA PRO A 116 -5.14 0.98 -18.27
C PRO A 116 -6.67 1.12 -18.33
N ALA A 117 -7.30 1.53 -17.22
CA ALA A 117 -8.75 1.73 -17.20
C ALA A 117 -9.20 2.87 -18.13
N ARG A 118 -8.46 4.00 -18.14
CA ARG A 118 -8.71 5.12 -19.07
C ARG A 118 -8.56 4.69 -20.53
N GLN A 119 -7.50 3.96 -20.86
CA GLN A 119 -7.27 3.44 -22.22
C GLN A 119 -8.40 2.52 -22.68
N ALA A 120 -8.84 1.59 -21.82
CA ALA A 120 -9.95 0.70 -22.13
C ALA A 120 -11.30 1.42 -22.28
N ALA A 121 -11.50 2.53 -21.55
CA ALA A 121 -12.69 3.36 -21.70
C ALA A 121 -12.69 4.13 -23.03
N GLN A 122 -11.53 4.67 -23.45
CA GLN A 122 -11.37 5.38 -24.73
C GLN A 122 -11.61 4.45 -25.91
N ALA A 123 -11.00 3.26 -25.91
CA ALA A 123 -11.19 2.28 -26.98
C ALA A 123 -12.67 1.91 -27.20
N ARG A 124 -13.44 1.75 -26.12
CA ARG A 124 -14.89 1.47 -26.20
C ARG A 124 -15.73 2.66 -26.70
N GLY A 125 -15.27 3.88 -26.46
CA GLY A 125 -15.93 5.10 -26.94
C GLY A 125 -15.69 5.35 -28.43
N ASP A 126 -14.53 4.94 -28.93
CA ASP A 126 -14.16 5.06 -30.36
C ASP A 126 -14.85 3.97 -31.21
N ASP A 127 -15.04 2.76 -30.69
CA ASP A 127 -15.80 1.69 -31.37
C ASP A 127 -17.32 1.97 -31.51
N ALA A 128 -17.83 2.98 -30.80
CA ALA A 128 -19.25 3.35 -30.78
C ALA A 128 -19.61 4.55 -31.69
N ARG A 129 -18.65 5.06 -32.48
CA ARG A 129 -18.81 6.16 -33.44
C ARG A 129 -18.61 5.70 -34.88
#